data_AF-A0A943JRG6-F1
#
_entry.id   AF-A0A943JRG6-F1
#
_cell.length_a   1.000
_cell.length_b   1.000
_cell.length_c   1.000
_cell.angle_alpha   90.00
_cell.angle_beta   90.00
_cell.angle_gamma   90.00
#
_symmetry.space_group_name_H-M   'P 1'
#
loop_
_entity.id
_entity.type
_entity.pdbx_description
1 polymer ?
#
loop_
_entity_poly.entity_id
_entity_poly.type
_entity_poly.pdbx_seq_one_letter_code
_entity_poly.pdbx_strand_id
1 'polypeptide(L)'
;MNKIKTFLIYIFMGVALVNFIGVFYFKTSNIEAFTKYIEFCSENEVKLKEVKDKEKVEEITKIYRSFQEKGIVELKKMISYHVKNVKQGAPLISTYYKIYQLGKGYDLYREAGEKLIEEK
;
A
#
# COMPACT_ATOMS: atom_id res chain seq x y z
N MET A 1 -7.19 43.48 17.11
CA MET A 1 -6.98 42.13 17.68
C MET A 1 -7.68 41.02 16.90
N ASN A 2 -8.92 41.21 16.42
CA ASN A 2 -9.64 40.17 15.66
C ASN A 2 -9.02 39.84 14.30
N LYS A 3 -8.50 40.82 13.54
CA LYS A 3 -7.94 40.58 12.18
C LYS A 3 -6.75 39.59 12.17
N ILE A 4 -5.85 39.67 13.17
CA ILE A 4 -4.69 38.76 13.27
C ILE A 4 -5.16 37.35 13.64
N LYS A 5 -6.13 37.21 14.56
CA LYS A 5 -6.72 35.90 14.91
C LYS A 5 -7.41 35.27 13.70
N THR A 6 -8.20 36.04 12.96
CA THR A 6 -8.86 35.58 11.72
C THR A 6 -7.85 35.16 10.66
N PHE A 7 -6.77 35.93 10.47
CA PHE A 7 -5.69 35.58 9.55
C PHE A 7 -4.99 34.27 9.92
N LEU A 8 -4.68 34.07 11.21
CA LEU A 8 -4.09 32.82 11.70
C LEU A 8 -5.02 31.62 11.54
N ILE A 9 -6.33 31.80 11.73
CA ILE A 9 -7.34 30.76 11.48
C ILE A 9 -7.33 30.33 10.01
N TYR A 10 -7.25 31.28 9.06
CA TYR A 10 -7.18 30.94 7.64
C TYR A 10 -5.90 30.18 7.27
N ILE A 11 -4.74 30.55 7.84
CA ILE A 11 -3.50 29.79 7.66
C ILE A 11 -3.67 28.36 8.19
N PHE A 12 -4.22 28.22 9.40
CA PHE A 12 -4.43 26.91 10.02
C PHE A 12 -5.37 26.04 9.19
N MET A 13 -6.48 26.60 8.70
CA MET A 13 -7.41 25.90 7.81
C MET A 13 -6.73 25.48 6.50
N GLY A 14 -5.92 26.36 5.90
CA GLY A 14 -5.18 26.05 4.67
C GLY A 14 -4.21 24.88 4.87
N VAL A 15 -3.43 24.90 5.95
CA VAL A 15 -2.49 23.81 6.30
C VAL A 15 -3.24 22.51 6.59
N ALA A 16 -4.37 22.58 7.31
CA ALA A 16 -5.20 21.42 7.60
C ALA A 16 -5.77 20.79 6.31
N LEU A 17 -6.20 21.61 5.35
CA LEU A 17 -6.72 21.14 4.06
C LEU A 17 -5.64 20.46 3.22
N VAL A 18 -4.46 21.07 3.10
CA VAL A 18 -3.31 20.48 2.38
C VAL A 18 -2.93 19.15 2.99
N ASN A 19 -2.87 19.08 4.33
CA ASN A 19 -2.65 17.83 5.02
C ASN A 19 -3.74 16.81 4.65
N PHE A 20 -5.02 17.14 4.80
CA PHE A 20 -6.13 16.23 4.48
C PHE A 20 -6.05 15.67 3.05
N ILE A 21 -5.76 16.50 2.04
CA ILE A 21 -5.61 16.08 0.64
C ILE A 21 -4.42 15.13 0.48
N GLY A 22 -3.26 15.47 1.05
CA GLY A 22 -2.07 14.62 1.01
C GLY A 22 -2.32 13.24 1.63
N VAL A 23 -3.09 13.17 2.71
CA VAL A 23 -3.48 11.90 3.35
C VAL A 23 -4.33 11.05 2.44
N PHE A 24 -5.34 11.66 1.84
CA PHE A 24 -6.24 10.97 0.94
C PHE A 24 -5.45 10.39 -0.26
N TYR A 25 -4.51 11.17 -0.80
CA TYR A 25 -3.63 10.73 -1.87
C TYR A 25 -2.77 9.52 -1.46
N PHE A 26 -2.05 9.59 -0.34
CA PHE A 26 -1.19 8.48 0.10
C PHE A 26 -1.96 7.21 0.43
N LYS A 27 -3.14 7.33 1.05
CA LYS A 27 -4.01 6.18 1.31
C LYS A 27 -4.47 5.53 0.01
N THR A 28 -4.87 6.33 -0.98
CA THR A 28 -5.34 5.84 -2.28
C THR A 28 -4.20 5.16 -3.06
N SER A 29 -3.04 5.80 -3.14
CA SER A 29 -1.85 5.24 -3.80
C SER A 29 -1.39 3.93 -3.15
N ASN A 30 -1.41 3.84 -1.81
CA ASN A 30 -1.07 2.60 -1.11
C ASN A 30 -2.06 1.46 -1.43
N ILE A 31 -3.35 1.76 -1.47
CA ILE A 31 -4.40 0.78 -1.82
C ILE A 31 -4.21 0.31 -3.26
N GLU A 32 -3.92 1.21 -4.18
CA GLU A 32 -3.68 0.89 -5.58
C GLU A 32 -2.45 -0.03 -5.75
N ALA A 33 -1.32 0.34 -5.12
CA ALA A 33 -0.09 -0.46 -5.17
C ALA A 33 -0.31 -1.86 -4.57
N PHE A 34 -1.00 -1.95 -3.43
CA PHE A 34 -1.35 -3.25 -2.84
C PHE A 34 -2.24 -4.10 -3.74
N THR A 35 -3.23 -3.47 -4.39
CA THR A 35 -4.16 -4.17 -5.30
C THR A 35 -3.39 -4.78 -6.47
N LYS A 36 -2.55 -3.98 -7.13
CA LYS A 36 -1.69 -4.45 -8.23
C LYS A 36 -0.74 -5.56 -7.80
N TYR A 37 -0.15 -5.46 -6.61
CA TYR A 37 0.71 -6.50 -6.05
C TYR A 37 -0.03 -7.82 -5.82
N ILE A 38 -1.22 -7.77 -5.21
CA ILE A 38 -2.02 -8.98 -4.92
C ILE A 38 -2.53 -9.62 -6.22
N GLU A 39 -2.96 -8.81 -7.19
CA GLU A 39 -3.31 -9.27 -8.54
C GLU A 39 -2.12 -9.96 -9.21
N PHE A 40 -0.95 -9.31 -9.23
CA PHE A 40 0.27 -9.88 -9.78
C PHE A 40 0.61 -11.25 -9.16
N CYS A 41 0.60 -11.36 -7.83
CA CYS A 41 0.90 -12.62 -7.14
C CYS A 41 -0.12 -13.71 -7.47
N SER A 42 -1.40 -13.36 -7.55
CA SER A 42 -2.47 -14.31 -7.87
C SER A 42 -2.38 -14.81 -9.31
N GLU A 43 -2.15 -13.92 -10.27
CA GLU A 43 -2.08 -14.27 -11.70
C GLU A 43 -0.82 -15.07 -12.05
N ASN A 44 0.27 -14.85 -11.31
CA ASN A 44 1.57 -15.44 -11.61
C ASN A 44 1.99 -16.52 -10.61
N GLU A 45 1.07 -17.03 -9.77
CA GLU A 45 1.41 -17.98 -8.70
C GLU A 45 2.15 -19.22 -9.24
N VAL A 46 1.70 -19.79 -10.36
CA VAL A 46 2.35 -20.94 -11.00
C VAL A 46 3.73 -20.55 -11.52
N LYS A 47 3.85 -19.43 -12.23
CA LYS A 47 5.14 -18.97 -12.76
C LYS A 47 6.14 -18.68 -11.64
N LEU A 48 5.71 -18.05 -10.55
CA LEU A 48 6.59 -17.77 -9.42
C LEU A 48 7.11 -19.07 -8.78
N LYS A 49 6.32 -20.15 -8.78
CA LYS A 49 6.75 -21.46 -8.25
C LYS A 49 7.85 -22.12 -9.07
N GLU A 50 8.03 -21.80 -10.36
CA GLU A 50 9.07 -22.43 -11.18
C GLU A 50 10.36 -21.58 -11.26
N VAL A 51 10.38 -20.39 -10.63
CA VAL A 51 11.59 -19.53 -10.61
C VAL A 51 12.68 -20.23 -9.82
N LYS A 52 13.94 -20.16 -10.27
CA LYS A 52 15.07 -20.83 -9.61
C LYS A 52 15.37 -20.25 -8.22
N ASP A 53 15.37 -18.93 -8.10
CA ASP A 53 15.62 -18.22 -6.84
C ASP A 53 14.39 -18.26 -5.93
N LYS A 54 14.34 -19.28 -5.06
CA LYS A 54 13.21 -19.51 -4.14
C LYS A 54 13.15 -18.51 -3.00
N GLU A 55 14.31 -18.05 -2.51
CA GLU A 55 14.38 -17.11 -1.38
C GLU A 55 13.75 -15.77 -1.77
N LYS A 56 14.10 -15.27 -2.96
CA LYS A 56 13.57 -14.00 -3.45
C LYS A 56 12.08 -14.07 -3.78
N VAL A 57 11.61 -15.20 -4.31
CA VAL A 57 10.17 -15.45 -4.49
C VAL A 57 9.43 -15.46 -3.15
N GLU A 58 10.00 -16.09 -2.13
CA GLU A 58 9.39 -16.13 -0.79
C GLU A 58 9.30 -14.73 -0.19
N GLU A 59 10.34 -13.91 -0.32
CA GLU A 59 10.33 -12.51 0.12
C GLU A 59 9.21 -11.72 -0.57
N ILE A 60 9.15 -11.76 -1.91
CA ILE A 60 8.17 -11.04 -2.71
C ILE A 60 6.74 -11.50 -2.40
N THR A 61 6.52 -12.81 -2.22
CA THR A 61 5.17 -13.38 -2.03
C THR A 61 4.75 -13.48 -0.56
N LYS A 62 5.61 -13.08 0.38
CA LYS A 62 5.38 -13.24 1.83
C LYS A 62 4.04 -12.70 2.29
N ILE A 63 3.66 -11.51 1.82
CA ILE A 63 2.41 -10.86 2.23
C ILE A 63 1.22 -11.61 1.66
N TYR A 64 1.24 -11.93 0.36
CA TYR A 64 0.20 -12.73 -0.30
C TYR A 64 -0.01 -14.09 0.39
N ARG A 65 1.07 -14.82 0.69
CA ARG A 65 1.00 -16.11 1.42
C ARG A 65 0.44 -15.96 2.82
N SER A 66 0.80 -14.89 3.54
CA SER A 66 0.27 -14.66 4.88
C SER A 66 -1.26 -14.47 4.92
N PHE A 67 -1.88 -14.02 3.82
CA PHE A 67 -3.34 -14.00 3.69
C PHE A 67 -3.91 -15.41 3.46
N GLN A 68 -3.27 -16.19 2.58
CA GLN A 68 -3.65 -17.57 2.30
C GLN A 68 -3.59 -18.44 3.56
N GLU A 69 -2.51 -18.32 4.35
CA GLU A 69 -2.32 -19.01 5.64
C GLU A 69 -3.41 -18.67 6.67
N LYS A 70 -3.97 -17.46 6.58
CA LYS A 70 -5.09 -17.01 7.43
C LYS A 70 -6.46 -17.42 6.87
N GLY A 71 -6.50 -18.21 5.80
CA GLY A 71 -7.73 -18.65 5.13
C GLY A 71 -8.40 -17.59 4.27
N ILE A 72 -7.76 -16.45 4.03
CA ILE A 72 -8.26 -15.38 3.17
C ILE A 72 -7.71 -15.61 1.77
N VAL A 73 -8.36 -16.49 1.00
CA VAL A 73 -7.90 -16.87 -0.35
C VAL A 73 -8.51 -16.03 -1.47
N GLU A 74 -9.66 -15.40 -1.22
CA GLU A 74 -10.30 -14.54 -2.22
C GLU A 74 -9.61 -13.18 -2.31
N LEU A 75 -9.14 -12.83 -3.52
CA LEU A 75 -8.49 -11.56 -3.85
C LEU A 75 -9.26 -10.34 -3.32
N LYS A 76 -10.58 -10.30 -3.56
CA LYS A 76 -11.47 -9.22 -3.10
C LYS A 76 -11.47 -9.08 -1.58
N LYS A 77 -11.40 -10.19 -0.84
CA LYS A 77 -11.34 -10.17 0.63
C LYS A 77 -9.99 -9.67 1.13
N MET A 78 -8.88 -10.06 0.49
CA MET A 78 -7.54 -9.54 0.81
C MET A 78 -7.49 -8.01 0.64
N ILE A 79 -7.95 -7.51 -0.52
CA ILE A 79 -8.01 -6.08 -0.82
C ILE A 79 -8.92 -5.36 0.17
N SER A 80 -10.12 -5.88 0.42
CA SER A 80 -11.07 -5.28 1.38
C SER A 80 -10.47 -5.16 2.79
N TYR A 81 -9.78 -6.21 3.25
CA TYR A 81 -9.10 -6.22 4.55
C TYR A 81 -8.03 -5.12 4.62
N HIS A 82 -7.20 -5.00 3.58
CA HIS A 82 -6.16 -3.96 3.51
C HIS A 82 -6.76 -2.55 3.48
N VAL A 83 -7.77 -2.32 2.63
CA VAL A 83 -8.48 -1.03 2.53
C VAL A 83 -9.07 -0.62 3.87
N LYS A 84 -9.69 -1.55 4.61
CA LYS A 84 -10.24 -1.29 5.94
C LYS A 84 -9.14 -0.80 6.90
N ASN A 85 -7.99 -1.48 6.92
CA ASN A 85 -6.88 -1.13 7.81
C ASN A 85 -6.28 0.24 7.47
N VAL A 86 -6.06 0.54 6.18
CA VAL A 86 -5.52 1.83 5.74
C VAL A 86 -6.49 2.98 6.05
N LYS A 87 -7.80 2.74 5.95
CA LYS A 87 -8.83 3.75 6.27
C LYS A 87 -8.97 4.02 7.77
N GLN A 88 -8.83 3.00 8.63
CA GLN A 88 -9.04 3.10 10.09
C GLN A 88 -7.93 3.85 10.87
N GLY A 89 -6.79 4.16 10.26
CA GLY A 89 -5.70 4.88 10.91
C GLY A 89 -5.96 6.38 11.11
N ALA A 90 -5.70 6.88 12.32
CA ALA A 90 -5.73 8.30 12.65
C ALA A 90 -4.75 9.10 11.76
N PRO A 91 -5.14 10.29 11.30
CA PRO A 91 -4.36 11.09 10.37
C PRO A 91 -3.20 11.80 11.12
N LEU A 92 -2.12 11.08 11.39
CA LEU A 92 -0.85 11.62 11.90
C LEU A 92 0.22 11.63 10.80
N ILE A 93 1.07 12.67 10.79
CA ILE A 93 2.14 12.84 9.78
C ILE A 93 3.06 11.62 9.67
N SER A 94 3.44 11.06 10.82
CA SER A 94 4.27 9.86 10.90
C SER A 94 3.58 8.60 10.33
N THR A 95 2.26 8.51 10.47
CA THR A 95 1.46 7.44 9.88
C THR A 95 1.43 7.54 8.35
N TYR A 96 1.48 8.74 7.77
CA TYR A 96 1.47 8.92 6.31
C TYR A 96 2.74 8.47 5.65
N TYR A 97 3.89 8.83 6.23
CA TYR A 97 5.17 8.40 5.71
C TYR A 97 5.27 6.87 5.67
N LYS A 98 4.74 6.19 6.71
CA LYS A 98 4.64 4.74 6.75
C LYS A 98 3.71 4.17 5.67
N ILE A 99 2.52 4.76 5.46
CA ILE A 99 1.58 4.33 4.42
C ILE A 99 2.20 4.48 3.02
N TYR A 100 2.89 5.60 2.78
CA TYR A 100 3.62 5.83 1.54
C TYR A 100 4.74 4.79 1.32
N GLN A 101 5.58 4.55 2.34
CA GLN A 101 6.64 3.54 2.28
C GLN A 101 6.09 2.13 2.01
N LEU A 102 4.98 1.76 2.66
CA LEU A 102 4.30 0.49 2.41
C LEU A 102 3.85 0.39 0.95
N GLY A 103 3.27 1.46 0.40
CA GLY A 103 2.83 1.51 -0.99
C GLY A 103 3.98 1.25 -1.95
N LYS A 104 5.08 1.99 -1.77
CA LYS A 104 6.32 1.77 -2.52
C LYS A 104 6.87 0.34 -2.38
N GLY A 105 6.77 -0.25 -1.19
CA GLY A 105 7.18 -1.63 -0.97
C GLY A 105 6.41 -2.61 -1.85
N TYR A 106 5.09 -2.44 -1.98
CA TYR A 106 4.27 -3.29 -2.86
C TYR A 106 4.67 -3.15 -4.33
N ASP A 107 4.91 -1.93 -4.80
CA ASP A 107 5.39 -1.70 -6.17
C ASP A 107 6.74 -2.37 -6.41
N LEU A 108 7.69 -2.24 -5.47
CA LEU A 108 9.01 -2.87 -5.56
C LEU A 108 8.91 -4.39 -5.59
N TYR A 109 8.03 -4.99 -4.78
CA TYR A 109 7.82 -6.45 -4.80
C TYR A 109 7.21 -6.91 -6.12
N ARG A 110 6.23 -6.18 -6.66
CA ARG A 110 5.64 -6.47 -7.96
C ARG A 110 6.70 -6.40 -9.07
N GLU A 111 7.43 -5.29 -9.17
CA GLU A 111 8.45 -5.09 -10.20
C GLU A 111 9.60 -6.10 -10.10
N ALA A 112 10.02 -6.45 -8.89
CA ALA A 112 11.02 -7.49 -8.69
C ALA A 112 10.50 -8.87 -9.11
N GLY A 113 9.22 -9.15 -8.86
CA GLY A 113 8.56 -10.38 -9.29
C GLY A 113 8.42 -10.47 -10.81
N GLU A 114 8.05 -9.38 -11.47
CA GLU A 114 7.98 -9.29 -12.94
C GLU A 114 9.33 -9.62 -13.56
N LYS A 115 10.42 -8.99 -13.09
CA LYS A 115 11.78 -9.28 -13.56
C LYS A 115 12.18 -10.74 -13.36
N LEU A 116 11.87 -11.31 -12.20
CA LEU A 116 12.17 -12.72 -11.93
C LEU A 116 11.45 -13.70 -12.86
N ILE A 117 10.27 -13.34 -13.34
CA ILE A 117 9.51 -14.15 -14.29
C ILE A 117 10.09 -13.99 -15.71
N GLU A 118 10.58 -12.80 -16.07
CA GLU A 118 11.22 -12.52 -17.37
C GLU A 118 12.60 -13.16 -17.51
N GLU A 119 13.40 -13.20 -16.43
CA GLU A 119 14.76 -13.76 -16.38
C GLU A 119 14.80 -15.31 -16.28
N LYS A 120 13.64 -15.94 -16.29
CA LYS A 120 13.40 -17.33 -15.91
C LYS A 120 13.66 -18.31 -17.06
#